data_AF-A0AAW3NDK2-F1
#
_entry.id   AF-A0AAW3NDK2-F1
#
_cell.length_a   1.000
_cell.length_b   1.000
_cell.length_c   1.000
_cell.angle_alpha   90.00
_cell.angle_beta   90.00
_cell.angle_gamma   90.00
#
_symmetry.space_group_name_H-M   'P 1'
#
loop_
_entity.id
_entity.type
_entity.pdbx_description
1 polymer ?
#
loop_
_entity_poly.entity_id
_entity_poly.type
_entity_poly.pdbx_seq_one_letter_code
_entity_poly.pdbx_strand_id
1 'polypeptide(L)'
;MAQDFKFFDRLYQGFEAEYLVASALFGAGLEAFKLPGDFGFDLLVSNQLEETRDRPSPDAVDAYRAPFPYALQVKSRRVRTEDIRLVNGLDRRELEMTFILNPHEYDLLISSERAFLVCVLFLPPDQRSLSARPLIFWLKGRQLQAMHEREYLQESVDERGQARLTLHVVYRFVPMMRRDAFIERVVDTLGSLQAYVAANPASKTVCDEAVAACRARIADLLPETLESNRAGNEYVAFRRREWNKAINSFCDELTTAKMLDVHQTDLTRIGSATRMFPVDDSGVEHWLKVRKQASAIDEA
;
A
#
# COMPACT_ATOMS: atom_id res chain seq x y z
N MET A 1 -30.84 -12.98 -23.68
CA MET A 1 -29.85 -13.10 -22.59
C MET A 1 -28.94 -11.89 -22.65
N ALA A 2 -29.19 -10.86 -21.83
CA ALA A 2 -28.23 -9.76 -21.71
C ALA A 2 -27.05 -10.29 -20.90
N GLN A 3 -25.92 -10.54 -21.56
CA GLN A 3 -24.67 -10.82 -20.86
C GLN A 3 -24.38 -9.64 -19.93
N ASP A 4 -24.10 -9.93 -18.66
CA ASP A 4 -23.73 -8.89 -17.69
C ASP A 4 -22.35 -8.35 -18.07
N PHE A 5 -22.30 -7.32 -18.90
CA PHE A 5 -21.05 -6.68 -19.34
C PHE A 5 -20.17 -6.29 -18.15
N LYS A 6 -20.78 -5.94 -17.00
CA LYS A 6 -20.05 -5.63 -15.76
C LYS A 6 -19.34 -6.85 -15.16
N PHE A 7 -19.82 -8.05 -15.41
CA PHE A 7 -19.13 -9.27 -15.01
C PHE A 7 -17.84 -9.45 -15.83
N PHE A 8 -17.94 -9.37 -17.16
CA PHE A 8 -16.78 -9.50 -18.04
C PHE A 8 -15.76 -8.40 -17.79
N ASP A 9 -16.19 -7.14 -17.62
CA ASP A 9 -15.29 -6.04 -17.28
C ASP A 9 -14.49 -6.33 -16.00
N ARG A 10 -15.15 -6.79 -14.93
CA ARG A 10 -14.48 -7.17 -13.68
C ARG A 10 -13.50 -8.32 -13.87
N LEU A 11 -13.87 -9.32 -14.69
CA LEU A 11 -13.01 -10.46 -15.00
C LEU A 11 -11.75 -10.03 -15.76
N TYR A 12 -11.89 -9.22 -16.81
CA TYR A 12 -10.75 -8.72 -17.58
C TYR A 12 -9.85 -7.79 -16.76
N GLN A 13 -10.42 -6.99 -15.84
CA GLN A 13 -9.64 -6.20 -14.89
C GLN A 13 -8.84 -7.06 -13.90
N GLY A 14 -9.38 -8.22 -13.51
CA GLY A 14 -8.65 -9.23 -12.74
C GLY A 14 -7.46 -9.77 -13.54
N PHE A 15 -7.70 -10.20 -14.77
CA PHE A 15 -6.66 -10.70 -15.66
C PHE A 15 -5.54 -9.69 -15.92
N GLU A 16 -5.86 -8.43 -16.13
CA GLU A 16 -4.86 -7.38 -16.30
C GLU A 16 -3.93 -7.28 -15.10
N ALA A 17 -4.46 -7.37 -13.88
CA ALA A 17 -3.65 -7.34 -12.66
C ALA A 17 -2.75 -8.57 -12.54
N GLU A 18 -3.25 -9.75 -12.86
CA GLU A 18 -2.46 -10.99 -12.86
C GLU A 18 -1.31 -10.92 -13.87
N TYR A 19 -1.58 -10.48 -15.11
CA TYR A 19 -0.54 -10.32 -16.14
C TYR A 19 0.47 -9.23 -15.79
N LEU A 20 0.04 -8.14 -15.15
CA LEU A 20 0.92 -7.10 -14.63
C LEU A 20 1.88 -7.68 -13.57
N VAL A 21 1.35 -8.43 -12.60
CA VAL A 21 2.16 -9.08 -11.55
C VAL A 21 3.12 -10.10 -12.17
N ALA A 22 2.65 -10.94 -13.09
CA ALA A 22 3.49 -11.89 -13.80
C ALA A 22 4.63 -11.19 -14.55
N SER A 23 4.32 -10.12 -15.30
CA SER A 23 5.34 -9.32 -16.01
C SER A 23 6.35 -8.69 -15.06
N ALA A 24 5.92 -8.20 -13.90
CA ALA A 24 6.82 -7.62 -12.91
C ALA A 24 7.75 -8.69 -12.29
N LEU A 25 7.26 -9.91 -12.08
CA LEU A 25 8.06 -11.04 -11.61
C LEU A 25 9.09 -11.50 -12.65
N PHE A 26 8.72 -11.57 -13.93
CA PHE A 26 9.68 -11.79 -15.01
C PHE A 26 10.76 -10.71 -15.06
N GLY A 27 10.38 -9.44 -14.89
CA GLY A 27 11.33 -8.33 -14.77
C GLY A 27 12.26 -8.44 -13.55
N ALA A 28 11.80 -9.14 -12.50
CA ALA A 28 12.59 -9.46 -11.31
C ALA A 28 13.46 -10.73 -11.46
N GLY A 29 13.43 -11.40 -12.61
CA GLY A 29 14.19 -12.63 -12.86
C GLY A 29 13.52 -13.92 -12.38
N LEU A 30 12.23 -13.88 -12.03
CA LEU A 30 11.43 -15.05 -11.63
C LEU A 30 10.51 -15.48 -12.77
N GLU A 31 10.26 -16.79 -12.92
CA GLU A 31 9.27 -17.26 -13.90
C GLU A 31 7.89 -17.33 -13.28
N ALA A 32 6.91 -16.64 -13.85
CA ALA A 32 5.52 -16.66 -13.39
C ALA A 32 4.60 -17.35 -14.41
N PHE A 33 3.85 -18.34 -13.96
CA PHE A 33 2.94 -19.14 -14.77
C PHE A 33 1.51 -18.95 -14.30
N LYS A 34 0.63 -18.56 -15.23
CA LYS A 34 -0.81 -18.52 -14.98
C LYS A 34 -1.38 -19.93 -15.05
N LEU A 35 -2.17 -20.31 -14.04
CA LEU A 35 -2.75 -21.66 -13.99
C LEU A 35 -3.97 -21.80 -14.92
N PRO A 36 -4.12 -22.92 -15.63
CA PRO A 36 -5.29 -23.18 -16.47
C PRO A 36 -6.48 -23.58 -15.61
N GLY A 37 -7.27 -22.60 -15.17
CA GLY A 37 -8.46 -22.82 -14.34
C GLY A 37 -8.26 -22.38 -12.89
N ASP A 38 -9.36 -22.40 -12.11
CA ASP A 38 -9.39 -21.93 -10.73
C ASP A 38 -8.94 -23.05 -9.78
N PHE A 39 -7.62 -23.24 -9.65
CA PHE A 39 -7.02 -24.14 -8.66
C PHE A 39 -6.83 -23.45 -7.29
N GLY A 40 -7.52 -22.31 -7.07
CA GLY A 40 -7.46 -21.55 -5.83
C GLY A 40 -6.27 -20.57 -5.72
N PHE A 41 -5.38 -20.52 -6.72
CA PHE A 41 -4.35 -19.50 -6.87
C PHE A 41 -4.27 -19.05 -8.34
N ASP A 42 -3.91 -17.79 -8.55
CA ASP A 42 -3.88 -17.18 -9.89
C ASP A 42 -2.55 -17.46 -10.61
N LEU A 43 -1.43 -17.42 -9.88
CA LEU A 43 -0.09 -17.60 -10.44
C LEU A 43 0.74 -18.60 -9.62
N LEU A 44 1.57 -19.39 -10.32
CA LEU A 44 2.71 -20.10 -9.74
C LEU A 44 4.01 -19.43 -10.16
N VAL A 45 4.96 -19.33 -9.24
CA VAL A 45 6.25 -18.67 -9.48
C VAL A 45 7.41 -19.61 -9.17
N SER A 46 8.39 -19.66 -10.06
CA SER A 46 9.67 -20.36 -9.85
C SER A 46 10.86 -19.42 -9.99
N ASN A 47 12.03 -19.94 -9.63
CA ASN A 47 13.37 -19.38 -9.81
C ASN A 47 14.27 -20.32 -10.64
N GLN A 48 13.66 -21.14 -11.52
CA GLN A 48 14.32 -22.27 -12.16
C GLN A 48 15.53 -21.83 -13.00
N LEU A 49 15.47 -20.66 -13.64
CA LEU A 49 16.57 -20.10 -14.41
C LEU A 49 17.79 -19.83 -13.53
N GLU A 50 17.59 -19.33 -12.31
CA GLU A 50 18.67 -19.08 -11.36
C GLU A 50 19.25 -20.40 -10.84
N GLU A 51 18.40 -21.37 -10.50
CA GLU A 51 18.82 -22.71 -10.06
C GLU A 51 19.62 -23.46 -11.14
N THR A 52 19.22 -23.33 -12.40
CA THR A 52 19.88 -24.02 -13.53
C THR A 52 21.22 -23.39 -13.91
N ARG A 53 21.47 -22.12 -13.55
CA ARG A 53 22.66 -21.38 -13.99
C ARG A 53 23.92 -21.68 -13.16
N ASP A 54 23.84 -22.48 -12.08
CA ASP A 54 24.96 -22.84 -11.18
C ASP A 54 25.84 -21.64 -10.76
N ARG A 55 25.25 -20.44 -10.81
CA ARG A 55 25.85 -19.19 -10.35
C ARG A 55 24.96 -18.71 -9.23
N PRO A 56 25.25 -19.07 -7.97
CA PRO A 56 24.80 -18.22 -6.89
C PRO A 56 25.33 -16.82 -7.23
N SER A 57 24.43 -15.87 -7.51
CA SER A 57 24.84 -14.48 -7.55
C SER A 57 25.59 -14.20 -6.23
N PRO A 58 26.76 -13.52 -6.25
CA PRO A 58 27.47 -13.16 -5.02
C PRO A 58 26.61 -12.29 -4.08
N ASP A 59 25.54 -11.69 -4.63
CA ASP A 59 24.53 -10.95 -3.88
C ASP A 59 23.46 -11.85 -3.25
N ALA A 60 23.64 -13.19 -3.22
CA ALA A 60 22.79 -14.23 -2.61
C ALA A 60 21.67 -13.64 -1.74
N VAL A 61 20.60 -13.22 -2.43
CA VAL A 61 19.61 -12.29 -1.90
C VAL A 61 18.73 -13.07 -0.94
N ASP A 62 18.92 -12.79 0.35
CA ASP A 62 18.23 -13.38 1.50
C ASP A 62 18.41 -14.89 1.67
N ALA A 63 19.37 -15.28 2.53
CA ALA A 63 19.44 -16.61 3.14
C ALA A 63 18.13 -17.05 3.86
N TYR A 64 17.16 -16.15 3.97
CA TYR A 64 15.86 -16.32 4.61
C TYR A 64 14.67 -16.19 3.64
N ARG A 65 14.91 -16.26 2.32
CA ARG A 65 13.82 -16.28 1.33
C ARG A 65 13.04 -17.60 1.43
N ALA A 66 11.71 -17.53 1.33
CA ALA A 66 10.89 -18.75 1.29
C ALA A 66 11.31 -19.65 0.10
N PRO A 67 11.27 -20.98 0.24
CA PRO A 67 11.62 -21.89 -0.85
C PRO A 67 10.56 -21.84 -1.96
N PHE A 68 11.02 -21.93 -3.21
CA PHE A 68 10.16 -22.04 -4.39
C PHE A 68 9.51 -23.45 -4.51
N PRO A 69 8.42 -23.60 -5.27
CA PRO A 69 7.66 -22.57 -5.98
C PRO A 69 6.72 -21.77 -5.06
N TYR A 70 6.40 -20.54 -5.46
CA TYR A 70 5.38 -19.72 -4.78
C TYR A 70 4.02 -19.85 -5.45
N ALA A 71 2.96 -19.78 -4.65
CA ALA A 71 1.58 -19.70 -5.11
C ALA A 71 1.02 -18.32 -4.76
N LEU A 72 0.55 -17.59 -5.77
CA LEU A 72 0.08 -16.22 -5.59
C LEU A 72 -1.42 -16.13 -5.85
N GLN A 73 -2.15 -15.55 -4.89
CA GLN A 73 -3.48 -15.01 -5.13
C GLN A 73 -3.36 -13.51 -5.39
N VAL A 74 -3.87 -13.04 -6.53
CA VAL A 74 -3.87 -11.64 -6.92
C VAL A 74 -5.25 -11.03 -6.65
N LYS A 75 -5.29 -9.88 -5.99
CA LYS A 75 -6.49 -9.06 -5.85
C LYS A 75 -6.21 -7.66 -6.35
N SER A 76 -7.14 -7.07 -7.09
CA SER A 76 -6.95 -5.74 -7.68
C SER A 76 -8.07 -4.76 -7.34
N ARG A 77 -7.72 -3.48 -7.32
CA ARG A 77 -8.65 -2.36 -7.19
C ARG A 77 -8.26 -1.23 -8.14
N ARG A 78 -9.27 -0.58 -8.70
CA ARG A 78 -9.13 0.62 -9.51
C ARG A 78 -9.65 1.80 -8.70
N VAL A 79 -8.81 2.82 -8.62
CA VAL A 79 -9.05 3.99 -7.78
C VAL A 79 -9.61 5.11 -8.64
N ARG A 80 -10.59 5.83 -8.09
CA ARG A 80 -11.10 7.06 -8.69
C ARG A 80 -10.49 8.26 -7.97
N THR A 81 -10.40 9.37 -8.69
CA THR A 81 -9.88 10.62 -8.11
C THR A 81 -10.68 11.07 -6.88
N GLU A 82 -11.98 10.80 -6.85
CA GLU A 82 -12.88 11.09 -5.72
C GLU A 82 -12.59 10.28 -4.44
N ASP A 83 -11.89 9.16 -4.56
CA ASP A 83 -11.51 8.32 -3.40
C ASP A 83 -10.30 8.89 -2.65
N ILE A 84 -9.58 9.84 -3.27
CA ILE A 84 -8.36 10.44 -2.73
C ILE A 84 -8.74 11.68 -1.91
N ARG A 85 -8.44 11.65 -0.62
CA ARG A 85 -8.83 12.71 0.33
C ARG A 85 -7.61 13.38 0.92
N LEU A 86 -7.70 14.68 1.17
CA LEU A 86 -6.70 15.40 1.95
C LEU A 86 -6.95 15.13 3.44
N VAL A 87 -5.91 14.75 4.18
CA VAL A 87 -6.00 14.50 5.61
C VAL A 87 -5.52 15.70 6.39
N ASN A 88 -6.44 16.28 7.16
CA ASN A 88 -6.18 17.42 8.03
C ASN A 88 -5.12 17.06 9.08
N GLY A 89 -4.13 17.93 9.25
CA GLY A 89 -3.07 17.78 10.25
C GLY A 89 -1.85 16.95 9.82
N LEU A 90 -1.89 16.26 8.67
CA LEU A 90 -0.75 15.50 8.14
C LEU A 90 -0.14 16.11 6.86
N ASP A 91 -0.76 17.16 6.32
CA ASP A 91 -0.41 17.76 5.03
C ASP A 91 -0.30 16.71 3.90
N ARG A 92 -1.01 15.58 3.99
CA ARG A 92 -0.90 14.44 3.06
C ARG A 92 -2.26 14.11 2.47
N ARG A 93 -2.24 13.59 1.24
CA ARG A 93 -3.39 12.87 0.70
C ARG A 93 -3.36 11.43 1.19
N GLU A 94 -4.54 10.89 1.47
CA GLU A 94 -4.77 9.48 1.75
C GLU A 94 -5.80 8.92 0.77
N LEU A 95 -5.65 7.64 0.50
CA LEU A 95 -6.60 6.85 -0.23
C LEU A 95 -6.92 5.61 0.61
N GLU A 96 -8.19 5.41 0.89
CA GLU A 96 -8.68 4.25 1.63
C GLU A 96 -9.41 3.30 0.68
N MET A 97 -9.21 2.01 0.89
CA MET A 97 -9.72 0.96 0.03
C MET A 97 -9.85 -0.36 0.79
N THR A 98 -10.61 -1.28 0.23
CA THR A 98 -10.79 -2.61 0.80
C THR A 98 -10.44 -3.71 -0.20
N PHE A 99 -9.68 -4.69 0.27
CA PHE A 99 -9.49 -5.97 -0.41
C PHE A 99 -10.35 -7.02 0.27
N ILE A 100 -11.03 -7.83 -0.54
CA ILE A 100 -11.97 -8.84 -0.06
C ILE A 100 -11.39 -10.20 -0.40
N LEU A 101 -11.35 -11.07 0.60
CA LEU A 101 -10.99 -12.48 0.48
C LEU A 101 -12.21 -13.32 0.85
N ASN A 102 -12.44 -14.37 0.07
CA ASN A 102 -13.39 -15.40 0.47
C ASN A 102 -12.71 -16.32 1.53
N PRO A 103 -13.47 -16.95 2.44
CA PRO A 103 -12.91 -17.84 3.47
C PRO A 103 -12.01 -18.94 2.89
N HIS A 104 -12.44 -19.55 1.78
CA HIS A 104 -11.66 -20.58 1.11
C HIS A 104 -10.30 -20.06 0.58
N GLU A 105 -10.26 -18.84 0.03
CA GLU A 105 -9.01 -18.22 -0.44
C GLU A 105 -8.07 -17.95 0.73
N TYR A 106 -8.62 -17.48 1.85
CA TYR A 106 -7.87 -17.26 3.07
C TYR A 106 -7.29 -18.57 3.61
N ASP A 107 -8.09 -19.63 3.69
CA ASP A 107 -7.65 -20.95 4.15
C ASP A 107 -6.50 -21.50 3.29
N LEU A 108 -6.62 -21.38 1.97
CA LEU A 108 -5.55 -21.74 1.03
C LEU A 108 -4.30 -20.93 1.26
N LEU A 109 -4.42 -19.60 1.41
CA LEU A 109 -3.30 -18.70 1.66
C LEU A 109 -2.56 -19.02 2.96
N ILE A 110 -3.25 -19.38 4.04
CA ILE A 110 -2.60 -19.70 5.32
C ILE A 110 -2.07 -21.14 5.40
N SER A 111 -2.52 -22.04 4.52
CA SER A 111 -2.13 -23.44 4.52
C SER A 111 -0.67 -23.70 4.15
N SER A 112 0.00 -22.74 3.51
CA SER A 112 1.37 -22.89 2.99
C SER A 112 2.22 -21.65 3.26
N GLU A 113 3.47 -21.86 3.66
CA GLU A 113 4.46 -20.78 3.79
C GLU A 113 4.88 -20.18 2.44
N ARG A 114 4.57 -20.87 1.34
CA ARG A 114 4.87 -20.46 -0.04
C ARG A 114 3.70 -19.76 -0.71
N ALA A 115 2.61 -19.55 0.01
CA ALA A 115 1.44 -18.85 -0.48
C ALA A 115 1.50 -17.36 -0.11
N PHE A 116 1.18 -16.50 -1.08
CA PHE A 116 1.19 -15.06 -0.89
C PHE A 116 -0.05 -14.42 -1.51
N LEU A 117 -0.59 -13.42 -0.82
CA LEU A 117 -1.56 -12.50 -1.38
C LEU A 117 -0.80 -11.33 -2.00
N VAL A 118 -1.08 -11.03 -3.27
CA VAL A 118 -0.57 -9.86 -3.97
C VAL A 118 -1.73 -8.92 -4.26
N CYS A 119 -1.62 -7.69 -3.79
CA CYS A 119 -2.62 -6.66 -3.96
C CYS A 119 -2.13 -5.60 -4.96
N VAL A 120 -2.97 -5.31 -5.95
CA VAL A 120 -2.66 -4.36 -7.03
C VAL A 120 -3.63 -3.19 -7.00
N LEU A 121 -3.09 -1.99 -7.09
CA LEU A 121 -3.82 -0.74 -7.07
C LEU A 121 -3.53 0.07 -8.32
N PHE A 122 -4.53 0.19 -9.17
CA PHE A 122 -4.46 1.09 -10.32
C PHE A 122 -4.90 2.48 -9.88
N LEU A 123 -3.91 3.34 -9.68
CA LEU A 123 -4.14 4.76 -9.42
C LEU A 123 -4.72 5.43 -10.67
N PRO A 124 -5.57 6.46 -10.51
CA PRO A 124 -6.04 7.24 -11.64
C PRO A 124 -4.82 7.86 -12.36
N PRO A 125 -4.87 7.99 -13.69
CA PRO A 125 -3.78 8.61 -14.44
C PRO A 125 -3.56 10.04 -13.95
N ASP A 126 -2.34 10.35 -13.56
CA ASP A 126 -1.92 11.73 -13.34
C ASP A 126 -1.77 12.40 -14.71
N GLN A 127 -2.40 13.56 -14.91
CA GLN A 127 -2.32 14.33 -16.16
C GLN A 127 -0.87 14.69 -16.54
N ARG A 128 0.06 14.61 -15.58
CA ARG A 128 1.48 14.91 -15.75
C ARG A 128 2.37 13.68 -15.89
N SER A 129 1.85 12.48 -15.66
CA SER A 129 2.61 11.24 -15.78
C SER A 129 2.35 10.56 -17.12
N LEU A 130 3.42 10.19 -17.82
CA LEU A 130 3.35 9.42 -19.06
C LEU A 130 2.90 7.96 -18.84
N SER A 131 2.86 7.49 -17.59
CA SER A 131 2.36 6.16 -17.22
C SER A 131 1.71 6.17 -15.84
N ALA A 132 0.53 5.57 -15.71
CA ALA A 132 -0.01 5.22 -14.39
C ALA A 132 0.89 4.14 -13.77
N ARG A 133 1.51 4.43 -12.62
CA ARG A 133 2.28 3.44 -11.86
C ARG A 133 1.32 2.69 -10.95
N PRO A 134 0.99 1.42 -11.23
CA PRO A 134 0.20 0.63 -10.29
C PRO A 134 1.02 0.43 -9.03
N LEU A 135 0.36 0.54 -7.88
CA LEU A 135 0.98 0.18 -6.61
C LEU A 135 0.73 -1.31 -6.36
N ILE A 136 1.80 -2.03 -6.05
CA ILE A 136 1.75 -3.47 -5.77
C ILE A 136 2.34 -3.70 -4.40
N PHE A 137 1.66 -4.50 -3.58
CA PHE A 137 2.22 -5.01 -2.34
C PHE A 137 1.84 -6.47 -2.12
N TRP A 138 2.60 -7.17 -1.29
CA TRP A 138 2.40 -8.60 -1.03
C TRP A 138 2.41 -8.94 0.45
N LEU A 139 1.65 -9.96 0.85
CA LEU A 139 1.52 -10.46 2.22
C LEU A 139 1.71 -11.98 2.23
N LYS A 140 2.48 -12.51 3.18
CA LYS A 140 2.63 -13.96 3.37
C LYS A 140 1.37 -14.56 4.01
N GLY A 141 1.08 -15.83 3.74
CA GLY A 141 0.04 -16.59 4.44
C GLY A 141 0.07 -16.44 5.97
N ARG A 142 1.23 -16.68 6.59
CA ARG A 142 1.41 -16.48 8.05
C ARG A 142 1.16 -15.05 8.52
N GLN A 143 1.48 -14.05 7.70
CA GLN A 143 1.16 -12.66 8.04
C GLN A 143 -0.35 -12.43 8.00
N LEU A 144 -1.06 -13.00 7.02
CA LEU A 144 -2.53 -12.93 6.96
C LEU A 144 -3.17 -13.59 8.19
N GLN A 145 -2.66 -14.74 8.62
CA GLN A 145 -3.12 -15.38 9.86
C GLN A 145 -2.94 -14.45 11.07
N ALA A 146 -1.74 -13.88 11.25
CA ALA A 146 -1.46 -12.95 12.33
C ALA A 146 -2.33 -11.67 12.26
N MET A 147 -2.66 -11.22 11.04
CA MET A 147 -3.55 -10.08 10.78
C MET A 147 -5.01 -10.39 11.10
N HIS A 148 -5.50 -11.59 10.80
CA HIS A 148 -6.84 -12.07 11.19
C HIS A 148 -6.98 -12.16 12.69
N GLU A 149 -6.02 -12.79 13.38
CA GLU A 149 -5.98 -12.83 14.86
C GLU A 149 -6.06 -11.45 15.51
N ARG A 150 -5.64 -10.39 14.80
CA ARG A 150 -5.53 -9.02 15.31
C ARG A 150 -6.56 -8.06 14.70
N GLU A 151 -7.61 -8.59 14.06
CA GLU A 151 -8.74 -7.83 13.49
C GLU A 151 -8.37 -6.84 12.36
N TYR A 152 -7.24 -7.06 11.69
CA TYR A 152 -6.94 -6.38 10.42
C TYR A 152 -7.76 -6.96 9.26
N LEU A 153 -8.12 -8.25 9.36
CA LEU A 153 -9.06 -8.91 8.46
C LEU A 153 -10.41 -9.01 9.14
N GLN A 154 -11.37 -8.22 8.68
CA GLN A 154 -12.69 -8.12 9.31
C GLN A 154 -13.67 -9.07 8.63
N GLU A 155 -14.31 -9.90 9.45
CA GLU A 155 -15.41 -10.74 9.01
C GLU A 155 -16.64 -9.89 8.69
N SER A 156 -17.19 -10.12 7.51
CA SER A 156 -18.45 -9.55 7.07
C SER A 156 -19.25 -10.60 6.30
N VAL A 157 -20.55 -10.39 6.21
CA VAL A 157 -21.44 -11.21 5.40
C VAL A 157 -21.99 -10.33 4.30
N ASP A 158 -21.90 -10.78 3.05
CA ASP A 158 -22.45 -10.02 1.94
C ASP A 158 -23.98 -10.11 1.86
N GLU A 159 -24.58 -9.37 0.95
CA GLU A 159 -26.04 -9.35 0.72
C GLU A 159 -26.63 -10.73 0.39
N ARG A 160 -25.78 -11.70 0.02
CA ARG A 160 -26.17 -13.07 -0.34
C ARG A 160 -25.93 -14.06 0.81
N GLY A 161 -25.54 -13.59 1.98
CA GLY A 161 -25.25 -14.46 3.13
C GLY A 161 -23.87 -15.13 3.08
N GLN A 162 -22.99 -14.73 2.16
CA GLN A 162 -21.65 -15.31 2.05
C GLN A 162 -20.67 -14.58 2.95
N ALA A 163 -19.96 -15.36 3.79
CA ALA A 163 -18.89 -14.84 4.63
C ALA A 163 -17.73 -14.31 3.78
N ARG A 164 -17.12 -13.22 4.23
CA ARG A 164 -16.01 -12.52 3.59
C ARG A 164 -15.05 -11.97 4.63
N LEU A 165 -13.79 -11.92 4.28
CA LEU A 165 -12.74 -11.27 5.06
C LEU A 165 -12.31 -9.99 4.34
N THR A 166 -12.42 -8.86 5.02
CA THR A 166 -12.15 -7.53 4.47
C THR A 166 -10.88 -6.95 5.07
N LEU A 167 -9.90 -6.69 4.22
CA LEU A 167 -8.67 -5.98 4.57
C LEU A 167 -8.83 -4.49 4.24
N HIS A 168 -8.74 -3.63 5.27
CA HIS A 168 -8.78 -2.17 5.11
C HIS A 168 -7.38 -1.62 4.91
N VAL A 169 -7.13 -1.07 3.72
CA VAL A 169 -5.83 -0.59 3.28
C VAL A 169 -5.88 0.92 3.10
N VAL A 170 -4.82 1.57 3.55
CA VAL A 170 -4.61 3.00 3.41
C VAL A 170 -3.33 3.21 2.63
N TYR A 171 -3.45 3.90 1.50
CA TYR A 171 -2.30 4.41 0.80
C TYR A 171 -2.09 5.87 1.15
N ARG A 172 -0.90 6.19 1.68
CA ARG A 172 -0.51 7.57 2.00
C ARG A 172 0.44 8.08 0.94
N PHE A 173 0.06 9.18 0.30
CA PHE A 173 0.90 9.87 -0.65
C PHE A 173 2.03 10.62 0.06
N VAL A 174 2.99 11.12 -0.71
CA VAL A 174 4.02 12.04 -0.22
C VAL A 174 3.37 13.27 0.44
N PRO A 175 4.05 13.89 1.44
CA PRO A 175 3.61 15.16 1.99
C PRO A 175 3.39 16.20 0.89
N MET A 176 2.31 16.95 0.98
CA MET A 176 1.97 18.05 0.11
C MET A 176 2.25 19.38 0.81
N MET A 177 2.36 20.45 0.02
CA MET A 177 2.51 21.83 0.47
C MET A 177 1.57 22.70 -0.35
N ARG A 178 0.90 23.65 0.30
CA ARG A 178 0.13 24.68 -0.40
C ARG A 178 1.05 25.57 -1.23
N ARG A 179 0.62 25.92 -2.44
CA ARG A 179 1.35 26.82 -3.34
C ARG A 179 1.71 28.15 -2.66
N ASP A 180 0.77 28.75 -1.93
CA ASP A 180 1.01 30.03 -1.25
C ASP A 180 2.10 29.89 -0.18
N ALA A 181 2.07 28.80 0.60
CA ALA A 181 3.11 28.51 1.59
C ALA A 181 4.48 28.23 0.96
N PHE A 182 4.51 27.62 -0.23
CA PHE A 182 5.73 27.45 -1.01
C PHE A 182 6.26 28.79 -1.52
N ILE A 183 5.39 29.65 -2.06
CA ILE A 183 5.72 31.00 -2.52
C ILE A 183 6.33 31.81 -1.38
N GLU A 184 5.71 31.82 -0.20
CA GLU A 184 6.26 32.53 0.96
C GLU A 184 7.65 32.00 1.34
N ARG A 185 7.89 30.68 1.33
CA ARG A 185 9.24 30.13 1.57
C ARG A 185 10.27 30.59 0.56
N VAL A 186 9.92 30.64 -0.73
CA VAL A 186 10.82 31.14 -1.77
C VAL A 186 11.13 32.62 -1.53
N VAL A 187 10.11 33.41 -1.17
CA VAL A 187 10.28 34.83 -0.88
C VAL A 187 11.12 35.05 0.38
N ASP A 188 10.92 34.25 1.43
CA ASP A 188 11.74 34.30 2.65
C ASP A 188 13.21 34.02 2.36
N THR A 189 13.51 33.05 1.49
CA THR A 189 14.89 32.79 1.06
C THR A 189 15.51 33.98 0.31
N LEU A 190 14.70 34.71 -0.47
CA LEU A 190 15.10 35.96 -1.12
C LEU A 190 15.17 37.15 -0.14
N GLY A 191 14.52 37.08 1.02
CA GLY A 191 14.56 38.11 2.06
C GLY A 191 15.98 38.37 2.59
N SER A 192 16.85 37.35 2.56
CA SER A 192 18.28 37.52 2.84
C SER A 192 18.98 38.47 1.86
N LEU A 193 18.58 38.49 0.59
CA LEU A 193 19.08 39.44 -0.43
C LEU A 193 18.46 40.82 -0.23
N GLN A 194 17.19 40.91 0.16
CA GLN A 194 16.53 42.19 0.46
C GLN A 194 17.23 42.96 1.59
N ALA A 195 17.73 42.26 2.61
CA ALA A 195 18.49 42.88 3.71
C ALA A 195 19.80 43.54 3.24
N TYR A 196 20.47 42.98 2.22
CA TYR A 196 21.68 43.57 1.62
C TYR A 196 21.37 44.77 0.70
N VAL A 197 20.20 44.77 0.06
CA VAL A 197 19.77 45.80 -0.89
C VAL A 197 19.17 47.05 -0.20
N ALA A 198 18.83 46.94 1.09
CA ALA A 198 18.16 47.98 1.89
C ALA A 198 18.95 49.30 2.07
N ALA A 199 20.21 49.38 1.65
CA ALA A 199 21.04 50.59 1.76
C ALA A 199 20.66 51.71 0.76
N ASN A 200 19.87 51.41 -0.29
CA ASN A 200 19.43 52.40 -1.29
C ASN A 200 17.91 52.28 -1.56
N PRO A 201 17.11 53.37 -1.37
CA PRO A 201 15.67 53.37 -1.59
C PRO A 201 15.25 52.92 -3.01
N ALA A 202 15.99 53.32 -4.05
CA ALA A 202 15.68 52.94 -5.43
C ALA A 202 15.89 51.45 -5.68
N SER A 203 16.93 50.86 -5.07
CA SER A 203 17.22 49.44 -5.17
C SER A 203 16.21 48.58 -4.40
N LYS A 204 15.64 49.12 -3.31
CA LYS A 204 14.56 48.48 -2.56
C LYS A 204 13.28 48.35 -3.40
N THR A 205 12.83 49.43 -4.06
CA THR A 205 11.63 49.40 -4.90
C THR A 205 11.74 48.37 -6.04
N VAL A 206 12.89 48.35 -6.74
CA VAL A 206 13.14 47.37 -7.81
C VAL A 206 13.14 45.93 -7.29
N CYS A 207 13.67 45.71 -6.08
CA CYS A 207 13.67 44.38 -5.46
C CYS A 207 12.24 43.93 -5.09
N ASP A 208 11.43 44.83 -4.52
CA ASP A 208 10.03 44.56 -4.17
C ASP A 208 9.18 44.24 -5.42
N GLU A 209 9.37 44.98 -6.51
CA GLU A 209 8.72 44.70 -7.81
C GLU A 209 9.13 43.34 -8.38
N ALA A 210 10.43 43.00 -8.32
CA ALA A 210 10.93 41.71 -8.78
C ALA A 210 10.36 40.54 -7.95
N VAL A 211 10.25 40.71 -6.63
CA VAL A 211 9.65 39.73 -5.72
C VAL A 211 8.15 39.56 -6.02
N ALA A 212 7.41 40.66 -6.23
CA ALA A 212 6.00 40.60 -6.59
C ALA A 212 5.78 39.89 -7.94
N ALA A 213 6.60 40.19 -8.96
CA ALA A 213 6.57 39.51 -10.25
C ALA A 213 6.89 38.02 -10.13
N CYS A 214 7.86 37.65 -9.28
CA CYS A 214 8.20 36.26 -8.98
C CYS A 214 7.01 35.53 -8.33
N ARG A 215 6.38 36.12 -7.30
CA ARG A 215 5.17 35.57 -6.65
C ARG A 215 4.07 35.29 -7.67
N ALA A 216 3.75 36.27 -8.52
CA ALA A 216 2.71 36.13 -9.54
C ALA A 216 3.03 35.04 -10.56
N ARG A 217 4.28 34.96 -11.02
CA ARG A 217 4.71 33.97 -12.01
C ARG A 217 4.71 32.55 -11.45
N ILE A 218 5.12 32.36 -10.19
CA ILE A 218 5.04 31.05 -9.53
C ILE A 218 3.57 30.64 -9.35
N ALA A 219 2.69 31.58 -8.96
CA ALA A 219 1.27 31.32 -8.80
C ALA A 219 0.60 30.87 -10.11
N ASP A 220 0.98 31.46 -11.24
CA ASP A 220 0.47 31.12 -12.57
C ASP A 220 0.97 29.75 -13.08
N LEU A 221 2.24 29.42 -12.81
CA LEU A 221 2.86 28.20 -13.33
C LEU A 221 2.59 26.94 -12.49
N LEU A 222 2.32 27.09 -11.20
CA LEU A 222 2.22 25.97 -10.27
C LEU A 222 0.77 25.66 -9.88
N PRO A 223 0.44 24.36 -9.68
CA PRO A 223 -0.86 23.95 -9.14
C PRO A 223 -1.01 24.41 -7.68
N GLU A 224 -2.24 24.47 -7.18
CA GLU A 224 -2.56 24.92 -5.81
C GLU A 224 -1.87 24.10 -4.70
N THR A 225 -1.57 22.83 -4.97
CA THR A 225 -0.85 21.93 -4.06
C THR A 225 0.31 21.29 -4.78
N LEU A 226 1.45 21.27 -4.09
CA LEU A 226 2.75 20.79 -4.58
C LEU A 226 3.23 19.66 -3.69
N GLU A 227 4.05 18.75 -4.22
CA GLU A 227 4.77 17.80 -3.37
C GLU A 227 5.77 18.58 -2.51
N SER A 228 5.78 18.27 -1.22
CA SER A 228 6.65 18.89 -0.23
C SER A 228 7.95 18.12 -0.16
N ASN A 229 9.08 18.84 -0.19
CA ASN A 229 10.40 18.25 0.04
C ASN A 229 10.66 17.89 1.52
N ARG A 230 9.61 17.89 2.38
CA ARG A 230 9.72 17.38 3.76
C ARG A 230 9.94 15.88 3.69
N ALA A 231 10.86 15.36 4.51
CA ALA A 231 11.14 13.93 4.61
C ALA A 231 9.84 13.14 4.81
N GLY A 232 9.50 12.29 3.83
CA GLY A 232 8.28 11.50 3.87
C GLY A 232 8.03 10.79 2.55
N ASN A 233 8.19 9.47 2.55
CA ASN A 233 7.87 8.64 1.40
C ASN A 233 6.37 8.33 1.33
N GLU A 234 5.93 7.89 0.16
CA GLU A 234 4.67 7.18 -0.02
C GLU A 234 4.72 5.81 0.70
N TYR A 235 3.59 5.34 1.21
CA TYR A 235 3.55 4.03 1.86
C TYR A 235 2.14 3.43 1.95
N VAL A 236 2.12 2.09 2.05
CA VAL A 236 0.93 1.30 2.35
C VAL A 236 0.80 1.13 3.86
N ALA A 237 -0.41 1.20 4.37
CA ALA A 237 -0.74 0.96 5.77
C ALA A 237 -2.06 0.20 5.89
N PHE A 238 -2.32 -0.40 7.06
CA PHE A 238 -3.56 -1.11 7.34
C PHE A 238 -4.26 -0.56 8.57
N ARG A 239 -5.58 -0.62 8.55
CA ARG A 239 -6.44 -0.38 9.70
C ARG A 239 -7.01 -1.70 10.20
N ARG A 240 -7.10 -1.83 11.52
CA ARG A 240 -7.85 -2.89 12.21
C ARG A 240 -8.94 -2.29 13.08
N ARG A 241 -9.85 -3.12 13.57
CA ARG A 241 -10.79 -2.73 14.63
C ARG A 241 -10.06 -2.30 15.91
N GLU A 242 -10.56 -1.26 16.56
CA GLU A 242 -10.04 -0.73 17.81
C GLU A 242 -10.40 -1.64 18.97
N TRP A 243 -9.45 -1.78 19.90
CA TRP A 243 -9.63 -2.61 21.08
C TRP A 243 -10.20 -1.75 22.22
N ASN A 244 -11.44 -2.02 22.60
CA ASN A 244 -12.08 -1.32 23.70
C ASN A 244 -11.84 -2.08 25.01
N LYS A 245 -10.92 -1.55 25.82
CA LYS A 245 -10.56 -2.11 27.14
C LYS A 245 -11.72 -2.16 28.13
N ALA A 246 -12.70 -1.26 28.03
CA ALA A 246 -13.82 -1.21 28.97
C ALA A 246 -14.79 -2.39 28.79
N ILE A 247 -15.01 -2.82 27.54
CA ILE A 247 -15.87 -3.95 27.20
C ILE A 247 -15.07 -5.23 26.92
N ASN A 248 -13.73 -5.17 27.03
CA ASN A 248 -12.81 -6.27 26.77
C ASN A 248 -13.07 -6.95 25.41
N SER A 249 -13.35 -6.13 24.38
CA SER A 249 -13.68 -6.59 23.03
C SER A 249 -13.29 -5.56 21.98
N PHE A 250 -13.29 -5.98 20.71
CA PHE A 250 -13.16 -5.08 19.57
C PHE A 250 -14.46 -4.33 19.29
N CYS A 251 -14.35 -3.06 18.91
CA CYS A 251 -15.48 -2.25 18.43
C CYS A 251 -15.38 -1.99 16.92
N ASP A 252 -16.43 -1.40 16.35
CA ASP A 252 -16.49 -1.11 14.91
C ASP A 252 -15.59 0.06 14.48
N GLU A 253 -15.03 0.80 15.43
CA GLU A 253 -14.10 1.89 15.13
C GLU A 253 -12.78 1.35 14.57
N LEU A 254 -12.23 2.06 13.58
CA LEU A 254 -10.95 1.71 12.99
C LEU A 254 -9.80 2.45 13.66
N THR A 255 -8.73 1.70 13.93
CA THR A 255 -7.48 2.23 14.48
C THR A 255 -6.76 3.20 13.55
N THR A 256 -5.79 3.91 14.11
CA THR A 256 -4.80 4.64 13.30
C THR A 256 -4.05 3.67 12.39
N ALA A 257 -3.93 4.03 11.11
CA ALA A 257 -3.32 3.17 10.11
C ALA A 257 -1.84 2.89 10.43
N LYS A 258 -1.46 1.61 10.45
CA LYS A 258 -0.08 1.16 10.71
C LYS A 258 0.62 0.80 9.41
N MET A 259 1.84 1.31 9.24
CA MET A 259 2.63 1.18 8.01
C MET A 259 3.10 -0.25 7.77
N LEU A 260 2.97 -0.69 6.50
CA LEU A 260 3.55 -1.92 5.96
C LEU A 260 5.06 -1.75 5.73
N ASP A 261 5.80 -2.85 5.89
CA ASP A 261 7.22 -2.89 5.57
C ASP A 261 7.47 -2.54 4.09
N VAL A 262 8.41 -1.64 3.82
CA VAL A 262 8.72 -1.17 2.46
C VAL A 262 9.20 -2.31 1.55
N HIS A 263 9.78 -3.38 2.11
CA HIS A 263 10.15 -4.55 1.32
C HIS A 263 8.93 -5.25 0.68
N GLN A 264 7.75 -5.09 1.30
CA GLN A 264 6.52 -5.72 0.82
C GLN A 264 5.84 -4.93 -0.30
N THR A 265 6.36 -3.76 -0.68
CA THR A 265 5.94 -3.02 -1.88
C THR A 265 6.85 -3.28 -3.09
N ASP A 266 7.84 -4.17 -2.94
CA ASP A 266 8.80 -4.53 -3.98
C ASP A 266 8.67 -6.03 -4.30
N LEU A 267 8.18 -6.36 -5.50
CA LEU A 267 8.02 -7.75 -5.94
C LEU A 267 9.37 -8.46 -6.13
N THR A 268 10.47 -7.74 -6.36
CA THR A 268 11.80 -8.37 -6.48
C THR A 268 12.21 -9.04 -5.17
N ARG A 269 11.65 -8.59 -4.04
CA ARG A 269 11.88 -9.12 -2.69
C ARG A 269 10.80 -10.11 -2.24
N ILE A 270 9.86 -10.51 -3.10
CA ILE A 270 8.79 -11.44 -2.69
C ILE A 270 9.38 -12.70 -2.06
N GLY A 271 8.83 -13.13 -0.92
CA GLY A 271 9.34 -14.29 -0.17
C GLY A 271 10.45 -13.98 0.83
N SER A 272 11.08 -12.79 0.80
CA SER A 272 12.11 -12.38 1.76
C SER A 272 11.60 -12.40 3.21
N ALA A 273 12.51 -12.44 4.19
CA ALA A 273 12.13 -12.25 5.57
C ALA A 273 11.56 -10.84 5.76
N THR A 274 10.36 -10.79 6.32
CA THR A 274 9.66 -9.54 6.62
C THR A 274 9.34 -9.50 8.10
N ARG A 275 9.20 -8.30 8.65
CA ARG A 275 8.65 -8.16 9.99
C ARG A 275 7.24 -8.74 10.01
N MET A 276 6.91 -9.52 11.05
CA MET A 276 5.50 -9.74 11.35
C MET A 276 4.90 -8.38 11.72
N PHE A 277 3.69 -8.11 11.22
CA PHE A 277 3.07 -6.79 11.34
C PHE A 277 3.09 -6.32 12.80
N PRO A 278 3.68 -5.15 13.12
CA PRO A 278 3.95 -4.78 14.50
C PRO A 278 2.67 -4.38 15.22
N VAL A 279 2.30 -5.17 16.23
CA VAL A 279 1.21 -4.84 17.15
C VAL A 279 1.74 -4.83 18.56
N ASP A 280 2.50 -3.79 18.89
CA ASP A 280 2.91 -3.50 20.26
C ASP A 280 1.72 -2.96 21.10
N ASP A 281 0.55 -3.59 21.00
CA ASP A 281 -0.61 -3.33 21.84
C ASP A 281 -0.70 -4.43 22.90
N SER A 282 -0.23 -4.10 24.11
CA SER A 282 -0.20 -5.03 25.24
C SER A 282 -1.58 -5.57 25.63
N GLY A 283 -2.67 -4.84 25.35
CA GLY A 283 -4.03 -5.31 25.62
C GLY A 283 -4.44 -6.45 24.70
N VAL A 284 -4.11 -6.33 23.42
CA VAL A 284 -4.42 -7.33 22.39
C VAL A 284 -3.58 -8.58 22.58
N GLU A 285 -2.30 -8.42 22.89
CA GLU A 285 -1.40 -9.55 23.15
C GLU A 285 -1.80 -10.31 24.42
N HIS A 286 -2.31 -9.61 25.45
CA HIS A 286 -2.89 -10.27 26.62
C HIS A 286 -4.16 -11.06 26.26
N TRP A 287 -5.08 -10.46 25.51
CA TRP A 287 -6.30 -11.15 25.06
C TRP A 287 -5.99 -12.38 24.20
N LEU A 288 -5.05 -12.29 23.25
CA LEU A 288 -4.64 -13.43 22.42
C LEU A 288 -4.11 -14.59 23.25
N LYS A 289 -3.32 -14.30 24.29
CA LYS A 289 -2.83 -15.32 25.23
C LYS A 289 -3.98 -16.00 25.98
N VAL A 290 -4.93 -15.22 26.51
CA VAL A 290 -6.10 -15.75 27.23
C VAL A 290 -6.97 -16.62 26.32
N ARG A 291 -7.23 -16.17 25.08
CA ARG A 291 -8.02 -16.94 24.10
C ARG A 291 -7.35 -18.26 23.75
N LYS A 292 -6.03 -18.27 23.48
CA LYS A 292 -5.28 -19.49 23.17
C LYS A 292 -5.28 -20.48 24.34
N GLN A 293 -5.23 -20.00 25.58
CA GLN A 293 -5.35 -20.84 26.77
C GLN A 293 -6.75 -21.45 26.92
N ALA A 294 -7.81 -20.69 26.64
CA ALA A 294 -9.18 -21.21 26.69
C ALA A 294 -9.44 -22.29 25.62
N SER A 295 -9.02 -22.06 24.37
CA SER A 295 -9.19 -23.04 23.28
C SER A 295 -8.43 -24.34 23.52
N ALA A 296 -7.25 -24.29 24.17
CA ALA A 296 -6.48 -25.47 24.51
C ALA A 296 -7.11 -26.32 25.65
N ILE A 297 -8.01 -25.73 26.45
CA ILE A 297 -8.76 -26.43 27.49
C ILE A 297 -9.99 -27.13 26.89
N ASP A 298 -10.62 -26.54 25.86
CA ASP A 298 -11.78 -27.12 25.18
C ASP A 298 -11.41 -28.29 24.24
N GLU A 299 -10.14 -28.41 23.84
CA GLU A 299 -9.62 -29.49 22.99
C GLU A 299 -8.98 -30.67 23.77
N ALA A 300 -8.92 -30.60 25.11
CA ALA A 300 -8.31 -31.61 25.99
C ALA A 300 -9.36 -32.47 26.73
#